data_AF-A0A954T2R3-F1
#
_entry.id   AF-A0A954T2R3-F1
#
_cell.length_a   1.000
_cell.length_b   1.000
_cell.length_c   1.000
_cell.angle_alpha   90.00
_cell.angle_beta   90.00
_cell.angle_gamma   90.00
#
_symmetry.space_group_name_H-M   'P 1'
#
loop_
_entity.id
_entity.type
_entity.pdbx_description
1 polymer ?
#
loop_
_entity_poly.entity_id
_entity_poly.type
_entity_poly.pdbx_seq_one_letter_code
_entity_poly.pdbx_strand_id
1 'polypeptide(L)'
;IVGTFVERIKFSAMLIFSVLWSLIVYAPICHITWFGGWFQQMGVVDLAGGIVVHITAGVGALVACIMVGKRRHPEPPHNLPMTVTGTAMLWVGWFGFNGGSQLAASDAAAMTIFVTHISAATAACTWAAIEWFTVEKPSVLGIVTGAIAGLAAITPASGVAGPLGAMIIGVSSGIICWWASVKLKNAIGYD
;
A
#
# COMPACT_ATOMS: atom_id res chain seq x y z
N ILE A 1 -6.68 5.24 -4.65
CA ILE A 1 -7.13 6.66 -4.73
C ILE A 1 -8.65 6.78 -4.72
N VAL A 2 -9.37 6.21 -5.71
CA VAL A 2 -10.84 6.37 -5.81
C VAL A 2 -11.58 5.99 -4.52
N GLY A 3 -11.21 4.89 -3.88
CA GLY A 3 -11.82 4.45 -2.62
C GLY A 3 -11.71 5.46 -1.46
N THR A 4 -10.79 6.43 -1.52
CA THR A 4 -10.59 7.43 -0.45
C THR A 4 -11.68 8.51 -0.44
N PHE A 5 -12.25 8.83 -1.60
CA PHE A 5 -13.27 9.88 -1.74
C PHE A 5 -14.58 9.36 -2.34
N VAL A 6 -14.70 8.04 -2.50
CA VAL A 6 -15.96 7.41 -2.90
C VAL A 6 -17.06 7.83 -1.91
N GLU A 7 -18.27 8.04 -2.44
CA GLU A 7 -19.42 8.63 -1.72
C GLU A 7 -19.30 10.12 -1.35
N ARG A 8 -18.16 10.78 -1.60
CA ARG A 8 -17.96 12.20 -1.24
C ARG A 8 -17.79 13.15 -2.43
N ILE A 9 -17.62 12.64 -3.65
CA ILE A 9 -17.48 13.47 -4.85
C ILE A 9 -18.44 13.05 -5.96
N LYS A 10 -18.73 13.99 -6.87
CA LYS A 10 -19.51 13.70 -8.08
C LYS A 10 -18.79 12.64 -8.93
N PHE A 11 -19.56 11.72 -9.51
CA PHE A 11 -19.03 10.70 -10.40
C PHE A 11 -18.23 11.29 -11.58
N SER A 12 -18.71 12.39 -12.17
CA SER A 12 -17.99 13.10 -13.23
C SER A 12 -16.65 13.67 -12.77
N ALA A 13 -16.58 14.22 -11.56
CA ALA A 13 -15.33 14.71 -10.99
C ALA A 13 -14.33 13.57 -10.74
N MET A 14 -14.81 12.40 -10.31
CA MET A 14 -13.99 11.20 -10.15
C MET A 14 -13.39 10.71 -11.47
N LEU A 15 -14.18 10.71 -12.56
CA LEU A 15 -13.70 10.34 -13.89
C LEU A 15 -12.62 11.30 -14.40
N ILE A 16 -12.89 12.62 -14.32
CA ILE A 16 -11.95 13.65 -14.74
C ILE A 16 -10.65 13.54 -13.94
N PHE A 17 -10.75 13.41 -12.62
CA PHE A 17 -9.59 13.23 -11.75
C PHE A 17 -8.77 11.99 -12.14
N SER A 18 -9.44 10.85 -12.38
CA SER A 18 -8.75 9.61 -12.72
C SER A 18 -7.97 9.73 -14.03
N VAL A 19 -8.58 10.32 -15.07
CA VAL A 19 -7.91 10.56 -16.36
C VAL A 19 -6.72 11.51 -16.20
N LEU A 20 -6.93 12.65 -15.53
CA LEU A 20 -5.86 13.64 -15.32
C LEU A 20 -4.72 13.09 -14.48
N TRP A 21 -5.03 12.38 -13.39
CA TRP A 21 -4.01 11.76 -12.54
C TRP A 21 -3.22 10.69 -13.30
N SER A 22 -3.89 9.84 -14.09
CA SER A 22 -3.21 8.83 -14.91
C SER A 22 -2.26 9.44 -15.93
N LEU A 23 -2.65 10.55 -16.59
CA LEU A 23 -1.86 11.16 -17.65
C LEU A 23 -0.75 12.08 -17.12
N ILE A 24 -1.00 12.83 -16.04
CA ILE A 24 -0.12 13.91 -15.57
C ILE A 24 0.73 13.47 -14.38
N VAL A 25 0.30 12.46 -13.61
CA VAL A 25 1.05 11.95 -12.45
C VAL A 25 1.59 10.55 -12.74
N TYR A 26 0.73 9.59 -13.02
CA TYR A 26 1.14 8.19 -13.13
C TYR A 26 2.09 7.95 -14.31
N ALA A 27 1.67 8.29 -15.54
CA ALA A 27 2.48 8.04 -16.73
C ALA A 27 3.86 8.74 -16.70
N PRO A 28 3.98 10.02 -16.28
CA PRO A 28 5.29 10.65 -16.14
C PRO A 28 6.17 9.99 -15.08
N ILE A 29 5.62 9.61 -13.92
CA ILE A 29 6.40 8.93 -12.87
C ILE A 29 6.81 7.53 -13.31
N CYS A 30 5.97 6.78 -14.05
CA CYS A 30 6.37 5.54 -14.71
C CYS A 30 7.59 5.77 -15.62
N HIS A 31 7.54 6.77 -16.50
CA HIS A 31 8.63 7.06 -17.41
C HIS A 31 9.93 7.42 -16.67
N ILE A 32 9.82 8.27 -15.64
CA ILE A 32 10.95 8.69 -14.79
C ILE A 32 11.61 7.49 -14.10
N THR A 33 10.82 6.50 -13.69
CA THR A 33 11.26 5.38 -12.84
C THR A 33 11.71 4.16 -13.62
N TRP A 34 11.05 3.83 -14.74
CA TRP A 34 11.24 2.55 -15.43
C TRP A 34 11.68 2.63 -16.89
N PHE A 35 11.54 3.78 -17.55
CA PHE A 35 11.70 3.90 -19.01
C PHE A 35 12.73 4.95 -19.42
N GLY A 36 13.91 4.89 -18.80
CA GLY A 36 15.08 5.70 -19.15
C GLY A 36 15.10 7.09 -18.53
N GLY A 37 14.15 7.41 -17.64
CA GLY A 37 14.12 8.69 -16.96
C GLY A 37 15.04 8.77 -15.75
N TRP A 38 14.93 9.89 -15.02
CA TRP A 38 15.96 10.32 -14.07
C TRP A 38 16.16 9.35 -12.89
N PHE A 39 15.09 8.79 -12.31
CA PHE A 39 15.23 7.85 -11.19
C PHE A 39 15.95 6.58 -11.60
N GLN A 40 15.67 6.06 -12.79
CA GLN A 40 16.41 4.91 -13.30
C GLN A 40 17.89 5.24 -13.51
N GLN A 41 18.20 6.42 -14.09
CA GLN A 41 19.59 6.87 -14.30
C GLN A 41 20.36 7.07 -12.99
N MET A 42 19.67 7.44 -11.91
CA MET A 42 20.25 7.55 -10.56
C MET A 42 20.40 6.20 -9.85
N GLY A 43 19.95 5.09 -10.46
CA GLY A 43 19.99 3.76 -9.84
C GLY A 43 18.95 3.56 -8.73
N VAL A 44 17.84 4.30 -8.75
CA VAL A 44 16.74 4.09 -7.80
C VAL A 44 16.16 2.69 -7.99
N VAL A 45 16.06 1.95 -6.89
CA VAL A 45 15.47 0.61 -6.89
C VAL A 45 13.97 0.72 -6.62
N ASP A 46 13.18 0.43 -7.64
CA ASP A 46 11.73 0.29 -7.52
C ASP A 46 11.24 -0.78 -8.50
N LEU A 47 11.30 -2.06 -8.10
CA LEU A 47 10.98 -3.18 -8.99
C LEU A 47 9.53 -3.13 -9.48
N ALA A 48 8.58 -3.00 -8.56
CA ALA A 48 7.16 -3.21 -8.84
C ALA A 48 6.29 -1.97 -8.56
N GLY A 49 6.84 -0.87 -8.05
CA GLY A 49 6.13 0.41 -7.97
C GLY A 49 5.83 0.91 -6.56
N GLY A 50 6.80 0.83 -5.64
CA GLY A 50 6.77 1.55 -4.37
C GLY A 50 6.56 3.05 -4.56
N ILE A 51 7.32 3.67 -5.47
CA ILE A 51 7.16 5.07 -5.84
C ILE A 51 5.98 5.20 -6.78
N VAL A 52 6.03 4.49 -7.91
CA VAL A 52 5.13 4.67 -9.05
C VAL A 52 3.67 4.44 -8.69
N VAL A 53 3.39 3.43 -7.85
CA VAL A 53 2.03 3.05 -7.47
C VAL A 53 1.70 3.53 -6.06
N HIS A 54 2.48 3.14 -5.05
CA HIS A 54 2.05 3.31 -3.66
C HIS A 54 2.24 4.72 -3.13
N ILE A 55 3.42 5.34 -3.33
CA ILE A 55 3.67 6.71 -2.87
C ILE A 55 2.80 7.71 -3.65
N THR A 56 2.79 7.65 -4.98
CA THR A 56 1.97 8.58 -5.78
C THR A 56 0.48 8.46 -5.46
N ALA A 57 -0.05 7.24 -5.33
CA ALA A 57 -1.45 7.02 -4.97
C ALA A 57 -1.74 7.40 -3.53
N GLY A 58 -0.82 7.15 -2.60
CA GLY A 58 -0.94 7.51 -1.19
C GLY A 58 -0.97 9.03 -0.99
N VAL A 59 -0.05 9.75 -1.63
CA VAL A 59 -0.03 11.22 -1.61
C VAL A 59 -1.27 11.78 -2.31
N GLY A 60 -1.66 11.25 -3.47
CA GLY A 60 -2.88 11.66 -4.16
C GLY A 60 -4.13 11.44 -3.31
N ALA A 61 -4.22 10.32 -2.61
CA ALA A 61 -5.30 10.01 -1.68
C ALA A 61 -5.31 10.97 -0.47
N LEU A 62 -4.15 11.28 0.10
CA LEU A 62 -4.03 12.21 1.23
C LEU A 62 -4.45 13.62 0.83
N VAL A 63 -3.96 14.14 -0.30
CA VAL A 63 -4.35 15.45 -0.82
C VAL A 63 -5.86 15.48 -1.07
N ALA A 64 -6.42 14.44 -1.69
CA ALA A 64 -7.86 14.37 -1.93
C ALA A 64 -8.68 14.33 -0.63
N CYS A 65 -8.23 13.56 0.38
CA CYS A 65 -8.84 13.53 1.71
C CYS A 65 -8.88 14.92 2.36
N ILE A 66 -7.76 15.64 2.32
CA ILE A 66 -7.67 17.01 2.88
C ILE A 66 -8.60 17.97 2.13
N MET A 67 -8.63 17.91 0.80
CA MET A 67 -9.45 18.79 -0.03
C MET A 67 -10.95 18.52 0.10
N VAL A 68 -11.35 17.26 0.27
CA VAL A 68 -12.75 16.88 0.48
C VAL A 68 -13.21 17.21 1.91
N GLY A 69 -12.30 17.17 2.88
CA GLY A 69 -12.59 17.50 4.28
C GLY A 69 -13.13 16.33 5.10
N LYS A 70 -13.21 16.54 6.41
CA LYS A 70 -13.53 15.53 7.44
C LYS A 70 -15.01 15.12 7.41
N ARG A 71 -15.31 13.83 7.65
CA ARG A 71 -16.68 13.36 7.91
C ARG A 71 -17.21 13.94 9.22
N ARG A 72 -18.50 14.31 9.23
CA ARG A 72 -19.21 14.69 10.45
C ARG A 72 -19.49 13.49 11.36
N HIS A 73 -19.73 12.33 10.76
CA HIS A 73 -19.97 11.06 11.46
C HIS A 73 -19.10 9.97 10.82
N PRO A 74 -17.94 9.65 11.39
CA PRO A 74 -17.14 8.51 10.96
C PRO A 74 -17.87 7.23 11.35
N GLU A 75 -18.20 6.39 10.36
CA GLU A 75 -18.84 5.10 10.60
C GLU A 75 -17.80 3.96 10.58
N PRO A 76 -17.96 2.94 11.43
CA PRO A 76 -17.14 1.73 11.35
C PRO A 76 -17.37 1.00 10.02
N PRO A 77 -16.47 0.08 9.63
CA PRO A 77 -16.67 -0.71 8.41
C PRO A 77 -18.00 -1.45 8.43
N HIS A 78 -18.85 -1.19 7.44
CA HIS A 78 -20.18 -1.79 7.34
C HIS A 78 -20.14 -3.31 7.04
N ASN A 79 -19.03 -3.82 6.48
CA ASN A 79 -18.87 -5.23 6.13
C ASN A 79 -17.40 -5.69 6.27
N LEU A 80 -17.07 -6.24 7.43
CA LEU A 80 -15.73 -6.78 7.71
C LEU A 80 -15.38 -8.01 6.87
N PRO A 81 -16.28 -9.01 6.67
CA PRO A 81 -15.99 -10.13 5.78
C PRO A 81 -15.58 -9.70 4.37
N MET A 82 -16.26 -8.72 3.76
CA MET A 82 -15.88 -8.20 2.45
C MET A 82 -14.52 -7.51 2.46
N THR A 83 -14.16 -6.82 3.55
CA THR A 83 -12.82 -6.25 3.73
C THR A 83 -11.75 -7.36 3.70
N VAL A 84 -11.99 -8.45 4.43
CA VAL A 84 -11.08 -9.61 4.46
C VAL A 84 -10.97 -10.25 3.07
N THR A 85 -12.10 -10.46 2.38
CA THR A 85 -12.10 -10.99 1.00
C THR A 85 -11.30 -10.09 0.06
N GLY A 86 -11.50 -8.77 0.13
CA GLY A 86 -10.74 -7.80 -0.66
C GLY A 86 -9.24 -7.87 -0.37
N THR A 87 -8.83 -7.93 0.90
CA THR A 87 -7.42 -8.08 1.27
C THR A 87 -6.83 -9.40 0.77
N ALA A 88 -7.57 -10.50 0.85
CA ALA A 88 -7.11 -11.80 0.34
C ALA A 88 -6.90 -11.76 -1.18
N MET A 89 -7.83 -11.15 -1.93
CA MET A 89 -7.68 -10.93 -3.36
C MET A 89 -6.48 -10.05 -3.70
N LEU A 90 -6.27 -8.96 -2.94
CA LEU A 90 -5.11 -8.09 -3.09
C LEU A 90 -3.80 -8.85 -2.82
N TRP A 91 -3.75 -9.68 -1.77
CA TRP A 91 -2.55 -10.46 -1.45
C TRP A 91 -2.20 -11.43 -2.58
N VAL A 92 -3.17 -12.23 -3.04
CA VAL A 92 -2.95 -13.17 -4.14
C VAL A 92 -2.56 -12.43 -5.42
N GLY A 93 -3.25 -11.34 -5.75
CA GLY A 93 -2.93 -10.49 -6.89
C GLY A 93 -1.52 -9.88 -6.80
N TRP A 94 -1.05 -9.59 -5.58
CA TRP A 94 0.27 -9.03 -5.35
C TRP A 94 1.43 -9.97 -5.73
N PHE A 95 1.19 -11.28 -5.74
CA PHE A 95 2.17 -12.23 -6.26
C PHE A 95 2.40 -12.04 -7.75
N GLY A 96 1.31 -11.82 -8.52
CA GLY A 96 1.41 -11.45 -9.93
C GLY A 96 2.02 -10.06 -10.11
N PHE A 97 1.68 -9.10 -9.25
CA PHE A 97 2.20 -7.73 -9.30
C PHE A 97 3.72 -7.69 -9.09
N ASN A 98 4.24 -8.26 -7.99
CA ASN A 98 5.67 -8.26 -7.71
C ASN A 98 6.41 -9.29 -8.56
N GLY A 99 5.96 -10.55 -8.57
CA GLY A 99 6.62 -11.62 -9.32
C GLY A 99 6.63 -11.38 -10.83
N GLY A 100 5.53 -10.86 -11.38
CA GLY A 100 5.43 -10.49 -12.80
C GLY A 100 6.32 -9.31 -13.19
N SER A 101 6.69 -8.44 -12.23
CA SER A 101 7.63 -7.34 -12.48
C SER A 101 9.06 -7.80 -12.79
N GLN A 102 9.36 -9.09 -12.60
CA GLN A 102 10.60 -9.71 -13.09
C GLN A 102 10.58 -10.00 -14.60
N LEU A 103 9.42 -9.86 -15.26
CA LEU A 103 9.21 -10.03 -16.71
C LEU A 103 9.55 -11.42 -17.28
N ALA A 104 9.86 -12.39 -16.41
CA ALA A 104 10.13 -13.78 -16.78
C ALA A 104 9.79 -14.72 -15.63
N ALA A 105 9.30 -15.92 -15.95
CA ALA A 105 9.14 -17.00 -14.98
C ALA A 105 10.52 -17.61 -14.66
N SER A 106 11.09 -17.22 -13.53
CA SER A 106 12.46 -17.56 -13.12
C SER A 106 12.59 -17.70 -11.61
N ASP A 107 13.76 -18.15 -11.13
CA ASP A 107 14.09 -18.19 -9.71
C ASP A 107 13.98 -16.81 -9.05
N ALA A 108 14.29 -15.74 -9.79
CA ALA A 108 14.12 -14.37 -9.30
C ALA A 108 12.64 -14.03 -9.06
N ALA A 109 11.75 -14.45 -9.96
CA ALA A 109 10.29 -14.29 -9.78
C ALA A 109 9.77 -15.11 -8.60
N ALA A 110 10.24 -16.37 -8.45
CA ALA A 110 9.89 -17.22 -7.32
C ALA A 110 10.33 -16.59 -5.98
N MET A 111 11.57 -16.09 -5.90
CA MET A 111 12.07 -15.38 -4.72
C MET A 111 11.27 -14.12 -4.43
N THR A 112 10.93 -13.34 -5.47
CA THR A 112 10.13 -12.12 -5.36
C THR A 112 8.75 -12.40 -4.76
N ILE A 113 8.09 -13.48 -5.20
CA ILE A 113 6.81 -13.93 -4.62
C ILE A 113 7.00 -14.35 -3.16
N PHE A 114 8.06 -15.09 -2.85
CA PHE A 114 8.34 -15.56 -1.49
C PHE A 114 8.56 -14.41 -0.51
N VAL A 115 9.39 -13.42 -0.85
CA VAL A 115 9.62 -12.24 0.00
C VAL A 115 8.37 -11.37 0.14
N THR A 116 7.52 -11.31 -0.90
CA THR A 116 6.23 -10.62 -0.84
C THR A 116 5.33 -11.24 0.22
N HIS A 117 5.26 -12.58 0.24
CA HIS A 117 4.49 -13.31 1.25
C HIS A 117 5.04 -13.10 2.66
N ILE A 118 6.37 -13.22 2.83
CA ILE A 118 7.03 -13.00 4.13
C ILE A 118 6.71 -11.62 4.67
N SER A 119 6.91 -10.57 3.88
CA SER A 119 6.72 -9.20 4.36
C SER A 119 5.28 -8.93 4.78
N ALA A 120 4.31 -9.39 3.99
CA ALA A 120 2.89 -9.28 4.30
C ALA A 120 2.51 -10.02 5.59
N ALA A 121 2.96 -11.27 5.75
CA ALA A 121 2.70 -12.07 6.94
C ALA A 121 3.36 -11.45 8.18
N THR A 122 4.61 -11.01 8.06
CA THR A 122 5.33 -10.34 9.16
C THR A 122 4.63 -9.05 9.57
N ALA A 123 4.24 -8.19 8.62
CA ALA A 123 3.54 -6.95 8.93
C ALA A 123 2.16 -7.19 9.59
N ALA A 124 1.42 -8.20 9.14
CA ALA A 124 0.16 -8.61 9.75
C ALA A 124 0.34 -9.08 11.20
N CYS A 125 1.34 -9.94 11.45
CA CYS A 125 1.69 -10.40 12.80
C CYS A 125 2.19 -9.26 13.69
N THR A 126 3.00 -8.35 13.15
CA THR A 126 3.48 -7.17 13.88
C THR A 126 2.31 -6.27 14.27
N TRP A 127 1.38 -5.99 13.36
CA TRP A 127 0.19 -5.20 13.68
C TRP A 127 -0.67 -5.87 14.74
N ALA A 128 -0.91 -7.18 14.62
CA ALA A 128 -1.65 -7.96 15.61
C ALA A 128 -0.99 -7.89 16.99
N ALA A 129 0.34 -8.04 17.05
CA ALA A 129 1.10 -7.94 18.29
C ALA A 129 0.98 -6.54 18.91
N ILE A 130 1.10 -5.47 18.12
CA ILE A 130 0.94 -4.11 18.62
C ILE A 130 -0.47 -3.91 19.21
N GLU A 131 -1.52 -4.35 18.52
CA GLU A 131 -2.89 -4.26 19.05
C GLU A 131 -3.09 -5.10 20.30
N TRP A 132 -2.44 -6.25 20.39
CA TRP A 132 -2.45 -7.08 21.61
C TRP A 132 -1.89 -6.31 22.83
N PHE A 133 -0.81 -5.55 22.65
CA PHE A 133 -0.19 -4.80 23.76
C PHE A 133 -0.81 -3.43 24.02
N THR A 134 -1.51 -2.83 23.05
CA THR A 134 -2.03 -1.46 23.15
C THR A 134 -3.54 -1.38 23.32
N VAL A 135 -4.29 -2.36 22.82
CA VAL A 135 -5.76 -2.42 22.83
C VAL A 135 -6.27 -3.76 23.41
N GLU A 136 -5.36 -4.59 23.96
CA GLU A 136 -5.60 -5.90 24.60
C GLU A 136 -6.15 -7.01 23.68
N LYS A 137 -6.72 -6.67 22.53
CA LYS A 137 -7.34 -7.60 21.59
C LYS A 137 -7.02 -7.21 20.15
N PRO A 138 -6.34 -8.06 19.37
CA PRO A 138 -6.16 -7.83 17.94
C PRO A 138 -7.49 -7.84 17.23
N SER A 139 -7.61 -6.93 16.28
CA SER A 139 -8.76 -6.83 15.39
C SER A 139 -8.43 -7.45 14.02
N VAL A 140 -9.45 -8.05 13.40
CA VAL A 140 -9.33 -8.53 12.02
C VAL A 140 -8.98 -7.38 11.08
N LEU A 141 -9.57 -6.20 11.30
CA LEU A 141 -9.28 -4.99 10.52
C LEU A 141 -7.81 -4.57 10.64
N GLY A 142 -7.24 -4.63 11.84
CA GLY A 142 -5.83 -4.34 12.08
C GLY A 142 -4.92 -5.31 11.34
N ILE A 143 -5.18 -6.62 11.47
CA ILE A 143 -4.40 -7.67 10.79
C ILE A 143 -4.38 -7.46 9.27
N VAL A 144 -5.55 -7.22 8.66
CA VAL A 144 -5.62 -7.02 7.19
C VAL A 144 -5.01 -5.69 6.76
N THR A 145 -5.07 -4.65 7.60
CA THR A 145 -4.39 -3.37 7.33
C THR A 145 -2.88 -3.53 7.39
N GLY A 146 -2.36 -4.26 8.38
CA GLY A 146 -0.95 -4.60 8.50
C GLY A 146 -0.45 -5.42 7.31
N ALA A 147 -1.23 -6.41 6.85
CA ALA A 147 -0.89 -7.18 5.66
C ALA A 147 -0.69 -6.28 4.42
N ILE A 148 -1.63 -5.36 4.17
CA ILE A 148 -1.53 -4.40 3.05
C ILE A 148 -0.31 -3.46 3.22
N ALA A 149 0.01 -3.04 4.44
CA ALA A 149 1.19 -2.23 4.71
C ALA A 149 2.49 -2.96 4.32
N GLY A 150 2.62 -4.24 4.70
CA GLY A 150 3.76 -5.07 4.33
C GLY A 150 3.88 -5.28 2.82
N LEU A 151 2.75 -5.60 2.17
CA LEU A 151 2.68 -5.75 0.71
C LEU A 151 3.13 -4.47 -0.03
N ALA A 152 2.64 -3.31 0.37
CA ALA A 152 3.03 -2.03 -0.21
C ALA A 152 4.52 -1.71 0.04
N ALA A 153 5.02 -1.96 1.25
CA ALA A 153 6.38 -1.61 1.64
C ALA A 153 7.46 -2.48 0.96
N ILE A 154 7.19 -3.78 0.74
CA ILE A 154 8.16 -4.67 0.09
C ILE A 154 8.23 -4.47 -1.43
N THR A 155 7.16 -3.95 -2.03
CA THR A 155 7.02 -3.77 -3.50
C THR A 155 8.27 -3.23 -4.20
N PRO A 156 8.88 -2.09 -3.80
CA PRO A 156 10.07 -1.58 -4.49
C PRO A 156 11.30 -2.49 -4.32
N ALA A 157 11.45 -3.13 -3.16
CA ALA A 157 12.63 -3.90 -2.78
C ALA A 157 12.50 -5.42 -3.01
N SER A 158 11.36 -5.88 -3.51
CA SER A 158 11.01 -7.30 -3.61
C SER A 158 11.94 -8.12 -4.51
N GLY A 159 12.69 -7.47 -5.42
CA GLY A 159 13.72 -8.11 -6.23
C GLY A 159 15.09 -8.24 -5.57
N VAL A 160 15.34 -7.57 -4.44
CA VAL A 160 16.69 -7.44 -3.86
C VAL A 160 16.78 -7.69 -2.35
N ALA A 161 15.67 -7.56 -1.59
CA ALA A 161 15.70 -7.56 -0.12
C ALA A 161 16.02 -8.94 0.50
N GLY A 162 15.76 -10.04 -0.21
CA GLY A 162 15.82 -11.39 0.32
C GLY A 162 14.88 -11.65 1.52
N PRO A 163 14.85 -12.87 2.07
CA PRO A 163 13.90 -13.23 3.13
C PRO A 163 14.05 -12.42 4.42
N LEU A 164 15.28 -12.20 4.89
CA LEU A 164 15.53 -11.43 6.12
C LEU A 164 15.16 -9.95 5.94
N GLY A 165 15.53 -9.34 4.81
CA GLY A 165 15.12 -7.96 4.51
C GLY A 165 13.60 -7.83 4.41
N ALA A 166 12.92 -8.81 3.86
CA ALA A 166 11.46 -8.83 3.80
C ALA A 166 10.79 -8.87 5.18
N MET A 167 11.34 -9.65 6.12
CA MET A 167 10.88 -9.64 7.52
C MET A 167 11.11 -8.28 8.16
N ILE A 168 12.30 -7.68 8.00
CA ILE A 168 12.61 -6.36 8.56
C ILE A 168 11.63 -5.32 8.00
N ILE A 169 11.44 -5.28 6.68
CA ILE A 169 10.48 -4.39 6.02
C ILE A 169 9.05 -4.64 6.52
N GLY A 170 8.67 -5.90 6.73
CA GLY A 170 7.36 -6.27 7.27
C GLY A 170 7.16 -5.74 8.70
N VAL A 171 8.13 -5.93 9.60
CA VAL A 171 8.07 -5.39 10.96
C VAL A 171 8.03 -3.86 10.94
N SER A 172 8.93 -3.22 10.18
CA SER A 172 9.01 -1.77 10.10
C SER A 172 7.72 -1.15 9.55
N SER A 173 7.17 -1.70 8.47
CA SER A 173 5.91 -1.23 7.89
C SER A 173 4.72 -1.46 8.83
N GLY A 174 4.65 -2.62 9.50
CA GLY A 174 3.63 -2.89 10.52
C GLY A 174 3.62 -1.84 11.64
N ILE A 175 4.80 -1.49 12.17
CA ILE A 175 4.95 -0.48 13.24
C ILE A 175 4.63 0.93 12.72
N ILE A 176 5.26 1.35 11.62
CA ILE A 176 5.17 2.73 11.13
C ILE A 176 3.75 3.02 10.64
N CYS A 177 3.14 2.09 9.88
CA CYS A 177 1.79 2.28 9.37
C CYS A 177 0.73 2.21 10.48
N TRP A 178 0.93 1.39 11.53
CA TRP A 178 0.06 1.42 12.71
C TRP A 178 0.12 2.78 13.39
N TRP A 179 1.34 3.29 13.66
CA TRP A 179 1.52 4.59 14.29
C TRP A 179 0.91 5.72 13.45
N ALA A 180 1.14 5.70 12.13
CA ALA A 180 0.58 6.71 11.23
C ALA A 180 -0.95 6.67 11.20
N SER A 181 -1.54 5.47 11.16
CA SER A 181 -2.99 5.29 11.04
C SER A 181 -3.75 5.56 12.34
N VAL A 182 -3.13 5.27 13.49
CA VAL A 182 -3.80 5.35 14.81
C VAL A 182 -3.41 6.61 15.57
N LYS A 183 -2.15 7.06 15.51
CA LYS A 183 -1.69 8.23 16.28
C LYS A 183 -1.62 9.47 15.42
N LEU A 184 -0.91 9.42 14.29
CA LEU A 184 -0.68 10.59 13.45
C LEU A 184 -1.98 11.13 12.83
N LYS A 185 -2.81 10.24 12.26
CA LYS A 185 -4.13 10.61 11.72
C LYS A 185 -4.97 11.36 12.75
N ASN A 186 -5.04 10.84 13.98
CA ASN A 186 -5.82 11.46 15.06
C ASN A 186 -5.26 12.82 15.50
N ALA A 187 -3.93 12.99 15.48
CA ALA A 187 -3.28 14.26 15.83
C ALA A 187 -3.53 15.35 14.78
N ILE A 188 -3.51 14.99 13.48
CA ILE A 188 -3.70 15.95 12.39
C ILE A 188 -5.19 16.17 12.08
N GLY A 189 -6.05 15.21 12.44
CA GLY A 189 -7.49 15.38 12.42
C GLY A 189 -8.16 15.24 11.05
N TYR A 190 -7.45 14.73 10.03
CA TYR A 190 -8.05 14.30 8.77
C TYR A 190 -8.71 12.92 8.91
N ASP A 191 -9.76 12.68 8.12
CA ASP A 191 -10.46 11.37 8.06
C ASP A 191 -10.28 10.65 6.72
#